data_AF-A0A0F8W3I0-F1
#
_entry.id   AF-A0A0F8W3I0-F1
#
_cell.length_a   1.000
_cell.length_b   1.000
_cell.length_c   1.000
_cell.angle_alpha   90.00
_cell.angle_beta   90.00
_cell.angle_gamma   90.00
#
_symmetry.space_group_name_H-M   'P 1'
#
loop_
_entity.id
_entity.type
_entity.pdbx_description
1 polymer ?
#
loop_
_entity_poly.entity_id
_entity_poly.type
_entity_poly.pdbx_seq_one_letter_code
_entity_poly.pdbx_strand_id
1 'polypeptide(L)'
;TPCQLGGCGSDKIVKAITEHLGITPGHTTKDGLFTFIEVECLGACVNAPMVQINDDYYEDLTPESIKTLLTALKESATATSSSPAEIVAPGPMTGRSTCENSAGLTNLVDPVWDPETMMRKDGALDGQAQ
;
A
#
# COMPACT_ATOMS: atom_id res chain seq x y z
N THR A 1 10.09 9.92 11.51
CA THR A 1 10.26 8.81 10.52
C THR A 1 9.13 8.89 9.49
N PRO A 2 9.31 8.42 8.24
CA PRO A 2 8.45 8.79 7.10
C PRO A 2 6.93 8.67 7.33
N CYS A 3 6.43 7.57 7.92
CA CYS A 3 5.00 7.40 8.20
C CYS A 3 4.43 8.37 9.25
N GLN A 4 5.24 8.78 10.22
CA GLN A 4 4.82 9.73 11.25
C GLN A 4 4.54 11.13 10.67
N LEU A 5 5.28 11.51 9.62
CA LEU A 5 5.19 12.84 8.99
C LEU A 5 4.40 12.85 7.68
N GLY A 6 4.41 11.75 6.93
CA GLY A 6 3.80 11.64 5.61
C GLY A 6 2.27 11.62 5.64
N GLY A 7 1.66 12.13 4.57
CA GLY A 7 0.21 12.20 4.41
C GLY A 7 -0.47 12.89 5.61
N CYS A 8 -1.38 12.18 6.29
CA CYS A 8 -2.04 12.70 7.48
C CYS A 8 -1.26 12.48 8.79
N GLY A 9 -0.16 11.72 8.76
CA GLY A 9 0.61 11.23 9.91
C GLY A 9 0.05 9.92 10.49
N SER A 10 0.93 8.95 10.78
CA SER A 10 0.56 7.62 11.28
C SER A 10 -0.18 7.63 12.61
N ASP A 11 0.08 8.61 13.49
CA ASP A 11 -0.60 8.73 14.79
C ASP A 11 -2.12 8.85 14.63
N LYS A 12 -2.58 9.52 13.56
CA LYS A 12 -4.01 9.63 13.26
C LYS A 12 -4.60 8.30 12.81
N ILE A 13 -3.82 7.48 12.11
CA ILE A 13 -4.21 6.13 11.68
C ILE A 13 -4.29 5.20 12.89
N VAL A 14 -3.27 5.20 13.75
CA VAL A 14 -3.25 4.42 15.01
C VAL A 14 -4.46 4.78 15.89
N LYS A 15 -4.76 6.08 16.03
CA LYS A 15 -5.94 6.55 16.76
C LYS A 15 -7.23 6.05 16.11
N ALA A 16 -7.36 6.15 14.79
CA ALA A 16 -8.54 5.70 14.06
C ALA A 16 -8.79 4.18 14.22
N ILE A 17 -7.73 3.36 14.16
CA ILE A 17 -7.81 1.90 14.39
C ILE A 17 -8.25 1.63 15.83
N THR A 18 -7.62 2.30 16.80
CA THR A 18 -7.91 2.13 18.24
C THR A 18 -9.38 2.47 18.55
N GLU A 19 -9.88 3.59 18.03
CA GLU A 19 -11.27 4.00 18.20
C GLU A 19 -12.26 3.07 17.51
N HIS A 20 -11.92 2.55 16.34
CA HIS A 20 -12.82 1.72 15.55
C HIS A 20 -12.91 0.28 16.05
N LEU A 21 -11.77 -0.33 16.42
CA LEU A 21 -11.73 -1.71 16.92
C LEU A 21 -11.91 -1.81 18.44
N GLY A 22 -11.73 -0.71 19.17
CA GLY A 22 -11.82 -0.69 20.64
C GLY A 22 -10.68 -1.43 21.34
N ILE A 23 -9.53 -1.56 20.68
CA ILE A 23 -8.32 -2.22 21.20
C ILE A 23 -7.09 -1.31 21.04
N THR A 24 -6.08 -1.50 21.89
CA THR A 24 -4.78 -0.83 21.80
C THR A 24 -3.74 -1.73 21.14
N PRO A 25 -2.59 -1.19 20.67
CA PRO A 25 -1.49 -2.00 20.17
C PRO A 25 -1.11 -3.13 21.16
N GLY A 26 -0.80 -4.31 20.63
CA GLY A 26 -0.50 -5.54 21.38
C GLY A 26 -1.71 -6.41 21.73
N HIS A 27 -2.94 -6.02 21.35
CA HIS A 27 -4.16 -6.74 21.72
C HIS A 27 -4.92 -7.29 20.50
N THR A 28 -5.77 -8.27 20.78
CA THR A 28 -6.67 -8.89 19.81
C THR A 28 -8.12 -8.53 20.16
N THR A 29 -8.95 -8.31 19.14
CA THR A 29 -10.39 -8.08 19.31
C THR A 29 -11.09 -9.31 19.88
N LYS A 30 -12.22 -9.11 20.57
CA LYS A 30 -12.97 -10.20 21.23
C LYS A 30 -13.54 -11.24 20.26
N ASP A 31 -13.79 -10.84 19.02
CA ASP A 31 -14.23 -11.72 17.94
C ASP A 31 -13.06 -12.52 17.32
N GLY A 32 -11.82 -12.28 17.75
CA GLY A 32 -10.63 -12.99 17.28
C GLY A 32 -10.18 -12.62 15.86
N LEU A 33 -10.81 -11.62 15.24
CA LEU A 33 -10.57 -11.28 13.84
C LEU A 33 -9.34 -10.39 13.62
N PHE A 34 -9.09 -9.43 14.53
CA PHE A 34 -8.02 -8.45 14.36
C PHE A 34 -7.05 -8.48 15.55
N THR A 35 -5.77 -8.56 15.25
CA THR A 35 -4.68 -8.27 16.20
C THR A 35 -3.95 -7.04 15.72
N PHE A 36 -3.85 -6.02 16.57
CA PHE A 36 -3.21 -4.77 16.22
C PHE A 36 -1.86 -4.64 16.92
N ILE A 37 -0.80 -4.42 16.15
CA ILE A 37 0.54 -4.12 16.67
C ILE A 37 1.12 -2.92 15.93
N GLU A 38 1.95 -2.16 16.63
CA GLU A 38 2.77 -1.12 16.02
C GLU A 38 4.12 -1.73 15.64
N VAL A 39 4.58 -1.40 14.43
CA VAL A 39 5.83 -1.89 13.87
C VAL A 39 6.64 -0.72 13.33
N GLU A 40 7.93 -0.99 13.10
CA GLU A 40 8.85 -0.02 12.50
C GLU A 40 8.64 0.08 10.98
N CYS A 41 9.64 0.61 10.27
CA CYS A 41 9.59 0.82 8.82
C CYS A 41 9.26 -0.47 8.05
N LEU A 42 8.21 -0.40 7.21
CA LEU A 42 7.79 -1.44 6.27
C LEU A 42 8.19 -1.17 4.81
N GLY A 43 9.06 -0.17 4.57
CA GLY A 43 9.62 0.09 3.22
C GLY A 43 8.70 0.80 2.22
N ALA A 44 7.45 1.11 2.57
CA ALA A 44 6.49 1.83 1.72
C ALA A 44 6.46 3.35 2.00
N CYS A 45 7.63 3.98 2.13
CA CYS A 45 7.76 5.35 2.65
C CYS A 45 7.13 6.43 1.76
N VAL A 46 7.20 6.28 0.43
CA VAL A 46 6.58 7.22 -0.52
C VAL A 46 5.05 7.11 -0.56
N ASN A 47 4.55 6.04 0.07
CA ASN A 47 3.17 5.61 0.24
C ASN A 47 2.64 5.80 1.67
N ALA A 48 3.34 6.62 2.45
CA ALA A 48 2.94 6.95 3.81
C ALA A 48 1.64 7.78 3.87
N PRO A 49 0.77 7.53 4.87
CA PRO A 49 0.86 6.46 5.87
C PRO A 49 0.28 5.14 5.36
N MET A 50 0.80 4.01 5.86
CA MET A 50 0.43 2.68 5.40
C MET A 50 0.29 1.69 6.57
N VAL A 51 -0.40 0.57 6.33
CA VAL A 51 -0.46 -0.59 7.22
C VAL A 51 -0.20 -1.87 6.43
N GLN A 52 0.27 -2.90 7.12
CA GLN A 52 0.31 -4.27 6.61
C GLN A 52 -0.79 -5.08 7.29
N ILE A 53 -1.58 -5.79 6.51
CA ILE A 53 -2.57 -6.75 7.00
C ILE A 53 -2.22 -8.10 6.38
N ASN A 54 -1.71 -9.01 7.20
CA ASN A 54 -1.12 -10.27 6.74
C ASN A 54 -0.03 -10.01 5.69
N ASP A 55 -0.22 -10.46 4.45
CA ASP A 55 0.76 -10.31 3.36
C ASP A 55 0.58 -9.02 2.54
N ASP A 56 -0.49 -8.26 2.80
CA ASP A 56 -0.94 -7.18 1.94
C ASP A 56 -0.62 -5.81 2.51
N TYR A 57 -0.16 -4.90 1.64
CA TYR A 57 0.08 -3.50 1.98
C TYR A 57 -1.12 -2.65 1.57
N TYR A 58 -1.57 -1.83 2.51
CA TYR A 58 -2.61 -0.83 2.30
C TYR A 58 -2.01 0.54 2.60
N GLU A 59 -2.03 1.40 1.59
CA GLU A 59 -1.16 2.57 1.50
C GLU A 59 -1.94 3.87 1.33
N ASP A 60 -1.28 5.03 1.50
CA ASP A 60 -1.88 6.37 1.42
C ASP A 60 -3.15 6.55 2.27
N LEU A 61 -3.10 6.01 3.47
CA LEU A 61 -4.27 5.93 4.31
C LEU A 61 -4.69 7.29 4.86
N THR A 62 -5.99 7.43 4.97
CA THR A 62 -6.67 8.43 5.79
C THR A 62 -7.42 7.74 6.94
N PRO A 63 -7.75 8.46 8.02
CA PRO A 63 -8.56 7.92 9.13
C PRO A 63 -9.90 7.32 8.70
N GLU A 64 -10.48 7.80 7.60
CA GLU A 64 -11.72 7.26 7.05
C GLU A 64 -11.45 5.97 6.25
N SER A 65 -10.46 6.00 5.35
CA SER A 65 -10.12 4.82 4.52
C SER A 65 -9.76 3.59 5.35
N ILE A 66 -9.03 3.74 6.46
CA ILE A 66 -8.68 2.61 7.32
C ILE A 66 -9.90 2.03 8.04
N LYS A 67 -10.87 2.87 8.43
CA LYS A 67 -12.13 2.40 9.04
C LYS A 67 -12.97 1.64 8.02
N THR A 68 -13.06 2.16 6.80
CA THR A 68 -13.73 1.48 5.69
C THR A 68 -13.07 0.14 5.38
N LEU A 69 -11.73 0.11 5.31
CA LEU A 69 -10.97 -1.12 5.07
C LEU A 69 -11.23 -2.17 6.17
N LEU A 70 -11.12 -1.81 7.44
CA LEU A 70 -11.36 -2.73 8.56
C LEU A 70 -12.81 -3.24 8.60
N THR A 71 -13.78 -2.39 8.26
CA THR A 71 -15.19 -2.79 8.16
C THR A 71 -15.38 -3.79 7.03
N ALA A 72 -14.85 -3.51 5.84
CA ALA A 72 -14.93 -4.41 4.68
C ALA A 72 -14.25 -5.76 4.97
N LEU A 73 -13.09 -5.77 5.63
CA LEU A 73 -12.41 -7.00 6.04
C LEU A 73 -13.25 -7.80 7.04
N LYS A 74 -13.88 -7.15 8.02
CA LYS A 74 -14.77 -7.82 8.98
C LYS A 74 -16.00 -8.42 8.30
N GLU A 75 -16.60 -7.69 7.38
CA GLU A 75 -17.71 -8.19 6.57
C GLU A 75 -17.28 -9.39 5.72
N SER A 76 -16.10 -9.33 5.11
CA SER A 76 -15.55 -10.43 4.32
C SER A 76 -15.32 -11.71 5.12
N ALA A 77 -14.86 -11.57 6.37
CA ALA A 77 -14.61 -12.70 7.26
C ALA A 77 -15.91 -13.33 7.79
N THR A 78 -17.01 -12.58 7.84
CA THR A 78 -18.30 -13.03 8.37
C THR A 78 -19.30 -13.41 7.26
N ALA A 79 -19.03 -13.01 6.02
CA ALA A 79 -19.83 -13.36 4.86
C ALA A 79 -19.84 -14.88 4.66
N THR A 80 -21.02 -15.48 4.86
CA THR A 80 -21.28 -16.86 4.47
C THR A 80 -21.33 -16.94 2.94
N SER A 81 -20.98 -18.09 2.36
CA SER A 81 -20.68 -18.38 0.94
C SER A 81 -21.72 -18.00 -0.14
N SER A 82 -22.71 -17.16 0.15
CA SER A 82 -23.77 -16.74 -0.77
C SER A 82 -23.53 -15.39 -1.46
N SER A 83 -22.56 -14.58 -0.99
CA SER A 83 -22.18 -13.32 -1.62
C SER A 83 -20.66 -13.24 -1.71
N PRO A 84 -20.07 -12.89 -2.87
CA PRO A 84 -18.63 -12.67 -2.95
C PRO A 84 -18.30 -11.50 -2.02
N ALA A 85 -17.53 -11.78 -0.98
CA ALA A 85 -16.97 -10.73 -0.16
C ALA A 85 -16.06 -9.86 -1.05
N GLU A 86 -16.36 -8.57 -1.12
CA GLU A 86 -15.51 -7.61 -1.82
C GLU A 86 -14.22 -7.41 -1.01
N ILE A 87 -13.16 -8.14 -1.38
CA ILE A 87 -11.85 -7.98 -0.77
C ILE A 87 -11.25 -6.70 -1.35
N VAL A 88 -10.97 -5.74 -0.47
CA VAL A 88 -10.29 -4.50 -0.87
C VAL A 88 -8.90 -4.86 -1.38
N ALA A 89 -8.62 -4.48 -2.64
CA ALA A 89 -7.35 -4.76 -3.28
C ALA A 89 -6.20 -4.06 -2.52
N PRO A 90 -5.04 -4.73 -2.37
CA PRO A 90 -3.86 -4.12 -1.79
C PRO A 90 -3.31 -2.99 -2.68
N GLY A 91 -2.66 -2.02 -2.05
CA GLY A 91 -2.01 -0.88 -2.69
C GLY A 91 -2.48 0.47 -2.14
N PRO A 92 -2.20 1.56 -2.88
CA PRO A 92 -2.64 2.91 -2.57
C PRO A 92 -4.17 3.01 -2.46
N MET A 93 -4.66 3.56 -1.36
CA MET A 93 -6.09 3.84 -1.14
C MET A 93 -6.51 5.20 -1.75
N THR A 94 -5.71 5.73 -2.67
CA THR A 94 -5.94 6.99 -3.38
C THR A 94 -6.05 6.75 -4.89
N GLY A 95 -6.12 7.81 -5.69
CA GLY A 95 -6.27 7.70 -7.15
C GLY A 95 -5.02 7.29 -7.92
N ARG A 96 -3.90 7.00 -7.23
CA ARG A 96 -2.67 6.54 -7.87
C ARG A 96 -2.56 5.01 -7.82
N SER A 97 -1.77 4.45 -8.71
CA SER A 97 -1.64 3.01 -8.90
C SER A 97 -0.61 2.39 -7.96
N THR A 98 0.56 3.02 -7.81
CA THR A 98 1.69 2.47 -7.03
C THR A 98 2.42 3.59 -6.29
N CYS A 99 3.60 3.98 -6.76
CA CYS A 99 4.46 4.98 -6.14
C CYS A 99 4.68 6.21 -7.03
N GLU A 100 3.90 6.37 -8.10
CA GLU A 100 3.99 7.55 -8.93
C GLU A 100 3.56 8.83 -8.18
N ASN A 101 3.88 9.98 -8.78
CA ASN A 101 3.45 11.26 -8.26
C ASN A 101 1.91 11.33 -8.29
N SER A 102 1.31 11.76 -7.18
CA SER A 102 -0.14 11.87 -7.03
C SER A 102 -0.81 12.85 -8.01
N ALA A 103 -0.03 13.75 -8.63
CA ALA A 103 -0.48 14.65 -9.69
C ALA A 103 -0.34 14.07 -11.11
N GLY A 104 0.05 12.79 -11.24
CA GLY A 104 0.27 12.10 -12.52
C GLY A 104 1.74 11.87 -12.84
N LEU A 105 2.00 11.16 -13.95
CA LEU A 105 3.35 10.76 -14.36
C LEU A 105 4.21 11.97 -14.73
N THR A 106 5.24 12.25 -13.92
CA THR A 106 6.24 13.29 -14.18
C THR A 106 7.49 12.75 -14.89
N ASN A 107 7.67 11.43 -14.91
CA ASN A 107 8.78 10.70 -15.52
C ASN A 107 8.25 9.36 -16.07
N LEU A 108 9.08 8.64 -16.83
CA LEU A 108 8.69 7.37 -17.48
C LEU A 108 7.43 7.52 -18.35
N VAL A 109 7.28 8.68 -18.99
CA VAL A 109 6.17 8.98 -19.90
C VAL A 109 6.40 8.46 -21.32
N ASP A 110 7.66 8.31 -21.69
CA ASP A 110 8.07 7.76 -22.97
C ASP A 110 7.93 6.23 -22.97
N PRO A 111 7.77 5.62 -24.16
CA PRO A 111 7.73 4.17 -24.27
C PRO A 111 9.00 3.53 -23.67
N VAL A 112 8.81 2.33 -23.13
CA VAL A 112 9.89 1.56 -22.51
C VAL A 112 11.03 1.39 -23.52
N TRP A 113 12.25 1.61 -23.03
CA TRP A 113 13.46 1.40 -23.82
C TRP A 113 13.50 -0.04 -24.33
N ASP A 114 13.65 -0.17 -25.65
CA ASP A 114 13.82 -1.44 -26.33
C ASP A 114 15.23 -1.49 -26.95
N PRO A 115 16.05 -2.51 -26.64
CA PRO A 115 17.35 -2.69 -27.26
C PRO A 115 17.34 -2.54 -28.79
N GLU A 116 16.29 -2.97 -29.50
CA GLU A 116 16.26 -2.90 -30.98
C GLU A 116 16.09 -1.48 -31.52
N THR A 117 15.49 -0.59 -30.73
CA THR A 117 15.20 0.80 -31.13
C THR A 117 16.31 1.78 -30.76
N MET A 118 17.09 1.50 -29.71
CA MET A 118 18.06 2.44 -29.16
C MET A 118 19.50 1.93 -29.04
N MET A 119 19.78 0.62 -29.17
CA MET A 119 21.16 0.19 -29.25
C MET A 119 21.81 0.70 -30.53
N ARG A 120 23.08 1.08 -30.43
CA ARG A 120 23.90 1.47 -31.57
C ARG A 120 23.92 0.32 -32.58
N LYS A 121 23.41 0.57 -33.78
CA LYS A 121 23.41 -0.39 -34.90
C LYS A 121 24.70 -0.36 -35.71
N ASP A 122 25.66 0.47 -35.31
CA ASP A 122 26.88 0.75 -36.05
C ASP A 122 28.02 -0.25 -35.81
N GLY A 123 27.78 -1.29 -34.99
CA GLY A 123 28.70 -2.41 -34.76
C GLY A 123 30.06 -2.02 -34.18
N ALA A 124 30.22 -0.79 -33.67
CA ALA A 124 31.52 -0.27 -33.26
C ALA A 124 32.15 -0.99 -32.05
N LEU A 125 31.35 -1.77 -31.32
CA LEU A 125 31.80 -2.55 -30.15
C LEU A 125 31.91 -4.05 -30.44
N ASP A 126 31.47 -4.52 -31.61
CA ASP A 126 31.48 -5.95 -31.97
C ASP A 126 32.92 -6.49 -32.16
N GLY A 127 33.90 -5.59 -32.33
CA GLY A 127 35.32 -5.90 -32.45
C GLY A 127 36.13 -5.84 -31.14
N GLN A 128 35.50 -5.62 -29.98
CA GLN A 128 36.20 -5.49 -28.69
C GLN A 128 36.03 -6.69 -27.74
N ALA A 129 35.44 -7.79 -28.20
CA ALA A 129 35.50 -9.05 -27.48
C ALA A 129 36.85 -9.73 -27.74
N GLN A 130 37.77 -9.60 -26.78
CA GLN A 130 39.01 -10.37 -26.71
C GLN A 130 39.07 -11.08 -25.36
#